data_AF-I4EZP9-F1
#
_entry.id   AF-I4EZP9-F1
#
_cell.length_a   1.000
_cell.length_b   1.000
_cell.length_c   1.000
_cell.angle_alpha   90.00
_cell.angle_beta   90.00
_cell.angle_gamma   90.00
#
_symmetry.space_group_name_H-M   'P 1'
#
loop_
_entity.id
_entity.type
_entity.pdbx_description
1 polymer ?
#
loop_
_entity_poly.entity_id
_entity_poly.type
_entity_poly.pdbx_seq_one_letter_code
_entity_poly.pdbx_strand_id
1 'polypeptide(L)'
;MRPRRVVTDRRGGRSSSPYDSFNLGGHVGDDPADVAANRDRLAAELGVAGDQVVWMTQVHGTGVAIVEDAEENPVADVDALVTATPGLVLCVLVADCVPVLLDPPGRRSRCRPGIAGGRASGAASCPPPWRP
;
A
#
# COMPACT_ATOMS: atom_id res chain seq x y z
N MET A 1 -15.95 9.74 11.79
CA MET A 1 -14.70 10.15 11.13
C MET A 1 -14.93 10.18 9.62
N ARG A 2 -14.35 11.14 8.87
CA ARG A 2 -14.33 11.11 7.40
C ARG A 2 -13.04 10.40 6.98
N PRO A 3 -13.07 9.47 6.02
CA PRO A 3 -11.83 8.86 5.53
C PRO A 3 -10.98 9.89 4.80
N ARG A 4 -9.66 9.74 4.96
CA ARG A 4 -8.65 10.49 4.23
C ARG A 4 -8.14 9.61 3.10
N ARG A 5 -7.82 10.22 1.97
CA ARG A 5 -7.21 9.56 0.81
C ARG A 5 -5.95 10.30 0.46
N VAL A 6 -4.85 9.58 0.30
CA VAL A 6 -3.54 10.15 0.03
C VAL A 6 -2.92 9.36 -1.11
N VAL A 7 -2.24 10.08 -1.99
CA VAL A 7 -1.41 9.51 -3.07
C VAL A 7 -0.04 10.13 -2.90
N THR A 8 0.98 9.29 -2.75
CA THR A 8 2.38 9.74 -2.67
C THR A 8 2.95 9.95 -4.06
N ASP A 9 3.95 10.81 -4.18
CA ASP A 9 4.83 10.84 -5.35
C ASP A 9 6.21 10.26 -5.00
N ARG A 10 7.15 10.22 -5.95
CA ARG A 10 8.48 9.63 -5.76
C ARG A 10 9.48 10.52 -5.01
N ARG A 11 9.09 11.70 -4.52
CA ARG A 11 10.02 12.76 -4.07
C ARG A 11 10.21 12.80 -2.56
N GLY A 12 11.40 13.27 -2.15
CA GLY A 12 11.76 13.59 -0.77
C GLY A 12 12.13 12.38 0.10
N GLY A 13 12.29 11.20 -0.47
CA GLY A 13 12.68 10.02 0.30
C GLY A 13 14.19 9.84 0.41
N ARG A 14 14.58 8.65 0.86
CA ARG A 14 15.96 8.28 1.14
C ARG A 14 16.59 7.34 0.12
N SER A 15 15.78 6.61 -0.64
CA SER A 15 16.24 5.62 -1.60
C SER A 15 17.12 6.25 -2.67
N SER A 16 18.10 5.48 -3.13
CA SER A 16 19.02 5.86 -4.21
C SER A 16 18.62 5.24 -5.55
N SER A 17 19.25 5.67 -6.64
CA SER A 17 19.04 5.11 -7.98
C SER A 17 19.12 3.58 -7.98
N PRO A 18 18.19 2.87 -8.65
CA PRO A 18 17.12 3.38 -9.53
C PRO A 18 15.82 3.80 -8.81
N TYR A 19 15.79 3.75 -7.48
CA TYR A 19 14.59 3.93 -6.65
C TYR A 19 14.40 5.37 -6.13
N ASP A 20 15.20 6.33 -6.63
CA ASP A 20 15.19 7.70 -6.11
C ASP A 20 13.77 8.31 -6.12
N SER A 21 13.23 8.86 -5.05
CA SER A 21 13.81 8.92 -3.69
C SER A 21 12.89 8.26 -2.66
N PHE A 22 11.57 8.22 -2.91
CA PHE A 22 10.56 7.80 -1.95
C PHE A 22 9.93 6.46 -2.33
N ASN A 23 10.75 5.42 -2.46
CA ASN A 23 10.27 4.07 -2.70
C ASN A 23 9.71 3.45 -1.40
N LEU A 24 8.47 2.95 -1.49
CA LEU A 24 7.76 2.27 -0.39
C LEU A 24 7.67 0.74 -0.60
N GLY A 25 8.12 0.24 -1.76
CA GLY A 25 8.11 -1.17 -2.13
C GLY A 25 9.33 -1.91 -1.60
N GLY A 26 9.08 -2.92 -0.76
CA GLY A 26 10.14 -3.75 -0.16
C GLY A 26 10.56 -4.96 -0.99
N HIS A 27 9.94 -5.21 -2.15
CA HIS A 27 10.15 -6.42 -2.96
C HIS A 27 10.75 -6.14 -4.35
N VAL A 28 11.31 -4.94 -4.56
CA VAL A 28 11.85 -4.50 -5.86
C VAL A 28 13.38 -4.42 -5.92
N GLY A 29 14.06 -4.79 -4.84
CA GLY A 29 15.54 -4.82 -4.75
C GLY A 29 16.18 -3.56 -4.16
N ASP A 30 15.39 -2.63 -3.62
CA ASP A 30 15.90 -1.44 -2.90
C ASP A 30 16.48 -1.81 -1.53
N ASP A 31 17.25 -0.90 -0.93
CA ASP A 31 17.78 -1.07 0.42
C ASP A 31 16.63 -1.12 1.44
N PRO A 32 16.47 -2.22 2.21
CA PRO A 32 15.42 -2.34 3.20
C PRO A 32 15.39 -1.21 4.25
N ALA A 33 16.55 -0.64 4.59
CA ALA A 33 16.66 0.46 5.55
C ALA A 33 16.13 1.77 4.96
N ASP A 34 16.35 2.02 3.67
CA ASP A 34 15.82 3.19 2.98
C ASP A 34 14.29 3.08 2.80
N VAL A 35 13.80 1.89 2.43
CA VAL A 35 12.35 1.61 2.37
C VAL A 35 11.70 1.78 3.74
N ALA A 36 12.31 1.28 4.80
CA ALA A 36 11.82 1.45 6.17
C ALA A 36 11.75 2.94 6.55
N ALA A 37 12.81 3.72 6.30
CA ALA A 37 12.83 5.15 6.57
C ALA A 37 11.76 5.93 5.76
N ASN A 38 11.52 5.53 4.50
CA ASN A 38 10.45 6.12 3.70
C ASN A 38 9.06 5.80 4.28
N ARG A 39 8.84 4.58 4.76
CA ARG A 39 7.58 4.17 5.41
C ARG A 39 7.36 4.89 6.74
N ASP A 40 8.41 5.07 7.53
CA ASP A 40 8.37 5.83 8.79
C ASP A 40 8.01 7.29 8.53
N ARG A 41 8.62 7.90 7.49
CA ARG A 41 8.28 9.25 7.05
C ARG A 41 6.81 9.35 6.62
N LEU A 42 6.31 8.39 5.84
CA LEU A 42 4.91 8.37 5.43
C LEU A 42 3.97 8.34 6.66
N ALA A 43 4.23 7.47 7.63
CA ALA A 43 3.44 7.39 8.85
C ALA A 43 3.43 8.73 9.61
N ALA A 44 4.60 9.37 9.73
CA ALA A 44 4.74 10.68 10.36
C ALA A 44 3.93 11.77 9.61
N GLU A 45 3.98 11.83 8.29
CA GLU A 45 3.21 12.79 7.48
C GLU A 45 1.68 12.56 7.58
N LEU A 46 1.27 11.30 7.72
CA LEU A 46 -0.13 10.95 7.92
C LEU A 46 -0.60 11.22 9.36
N GLY A 47 0.33 11.36 10.32
CA GLY A 47 0.04 11.54 11.74
C GLY A 47 -0.48 10.25 12.39
N VAL A 48 0.02 9.10 11.95
CA VAL A 48 -0.33 7.77 12.48
C VAL A 48 0.91 7.06 12.99
N ALA A 49 0.73 6.08 13.88
CA ALA A 49 1.81 5.18 14.24
C ALA A 49 2.16 4.28 13.05
N GLY A 50 3.44 3.95 12.87
CA GLY A 50 3.91 3.15 11.72
C GLY A 50 3.28 1.76 11.67
N ASP A 51 2.97 1.18 12.83
CA ASP A 51 2.27 -0.09 12.98
C ASP A 51 0.79 -0.03 12.60
N GLN A 52 0.20 1.16 12.39
CA GLN A 52 -1.18 1.32 11.89
C GLN A 52 -1.25 1.39 10.35
N VAL A 53 -0.10 1.38 9.67
CA VAL A 53 -0.02 1.36 8.20
C VAL A 53 0.05 -0.08 7.73
N VAL A 54 -1.04 -0.56 7.11
CA VAL A 54 -1.20 -1.94 6.67
C VAL A 54 -0.75 -2.07 5.22
N TRP A 55 0.29 -2.89 5.01
CA TRP A 55 0.82 -3.26 3.71
C TRP A 55 0.26 -4.61 3.27
N MET A 56 0.34 -4.91 1.98
CA MET A 56 0.03 -6.22 1.43
C MET A 56 1.12 -6.69 0.47
N THR A 57 1.23 -8.01 0.33
CA THR A 57 2.02 -8.65 -0.71
C THR A 57 1.15 -8.81 -1.94
N GLN A 58 1.32 -7.90 -2.90
CA GLN A 58 0.56 -7.88 -4.16
C GLN A 58 1.07 -8.94 -5.12
N VAL A 59 0.16 -9.76 -5.65
CA VAL A 59 0.47 -10.89 -6.54
C VAL A 59 -0.19 -10.76 -7.91
N HIS A 60 -0.78 -9.59 -8.22
CA HIS A 60 -1.53 -9.34 -9.46
C HIS A 60 -2.73 -10.29 -9.65
N GLY A 61 -3.33 -10.72 -8.55
CA GLY A 61 -4.52 -11.54 -8.48
C GLY A 61 -5.79 -10.74 -8.22
N THR A 62 -6.79 -11.44 -7.68
CA THR A 62 -8.11 -10.89 -7.31
C THR A 62 -8.42 -11.07 -5.83
N GLY A 63 -7.44 -11.49 -5.04
CA GLY A 63 -7.57 -11.70 -3.60
C GLY A 63 -7.90 -10.41 -2.86
N VAL A 64 -8.82 -10.50 -1.90
CA VAL A 64 -9.25 -9.38 -1.06
C VAL A 64 -9.21 -9.82 0.40
N ALA A 65 -8.52 -9.06 1.25
CA ALA A 65 -8.51 -9.30 2.69
C ALA A 65 -9.38 -8.28 3.43
N ILE A 66 -10.12 -8.77 4.43
CA ILE A 66 -10.75 -7.92 5.44
C ILE A 66 -9.77 -7.80 6.60
N VAL A 67 -9.41 -6.55 6.93
CA VAL A 67 -8.39 -6.20 7.91
C VAL A 67 -9.07 -5.57 9.11
N GLU A 68 -8.93 -6.19 10.29
CA GLU A 68 -9.54 -5.70 11.53
C GLU A 68 -8.52 -5.04 12.48
N ASP A 69 -7.24 -5.37 12.33
CA ASP A 69 -6.08 -4.82 13.03
C ASP A 69 -4.85 -4.80 12.08
N ALA A 70 -3.66 -4.55 12.60
CA ALA A 70 -2.42 -4.52 11.84
C ALA A 70 -1.39 -5.58 12.29
N GLU A 71 -1.85 -6.66 12.93
CA GLU A 71 -0.97 -7.73 13.42
C GLU A 71 -0.34 -8.53 12.26
N GLU A 72 -1.12 -8.84 11.23
CA GLU A 72 -0.63 -9.45 9.99
C GLU A 72 -0.21 -8.37 9.00
N ASN A 73 1.08 -8.02 9.00
CA ASN A 73 1.62 -6.97 8.17
C ASN A 73 3.03 -7.30 7.66
N PRO A 74 3.20 -7.56 6.34
CA PRO A 74 2.21 -7.42 5.28
C PRO A 74 1.18 -8.56 5.27
N VAL A 75 -0.05 -8.23 4.84
CA VAL A 75 -1.08 -9.24 4.53
C VAL A 75 -0.66 -10.02 3.28
N ALA A 76 -0.62 -11.35 3.37
CA ALA A 76 -0.09 -12.19 2.31
C ALA A 76 -1.04 -12.32 1.11
N ASP A 77 -0.47 -12.33 -0.10
CA ASP A 77 -1.08 -12.77 -1.37
C ASP A 77 -2.47 -12.19 -1.70
N VAL A 78 -2.63 -10.87 -1.54
CA VAL A 78 -3.85 -10.13 -1.89
C VAL A 78 -3.55 -8.85 -2.67
N ASP A 79 -4.52 -8.37 -3.43
CA ASP A 79 -4.42 -7.16 -4.25
C ASP A 79 -5.44 -6.08 -3.86
N ALA A 80 -6.23 -6.35 -2.81
CA ALA A 80 -7.05 -5.36 -2.14
C ALA A 80 -7.20 -5.64 -0.64
N LEU A 81 -7.29 -4.56 0.11
CA LEU A 81 -7.57 -4.54 1.54
C LEU A 81 -8.89 -3.79 1.79
N VAL A 82 -9.67 -4.28 2.75
CA VAL A 82 -10.91 -3.66 3.23
C VAL A 82 -10.89 -3.60 4.74
N THR A 83 -11.21 -2.47 5.36
CA THR A 83 -11.29 -2.38 6.82
C THR A 83 -12.45 -1.53 7.27
N ALA A 84 -13.22 -1.98 8.26
CA ALA A 84 -14.18 -1.12 8.96
C ALA A 84 -13.59 -0.48 10.24
N THR A 85 -12.35 -0.82 10.59
CA THR A 85 -11.65 -0.41 11.81
C THR A 85 -11.10 1.01 11.65
N PRO A 86 -11.56 1.99 12.45
CA PRO A 86 -10.98 3.32 12.45
C PRO A 86 -9.53 3.30 12.96
N GLY A 87 -8.66 4.10 12.34
CA GLY A 87 -7.26 4.24 12.75
C GLY A 87 -6.28 3.53 11.82
N LEU A 88 -6.73 2.50 11.10
CA LEU A 88 -5.91 1.80 10.12
C LEU A 88 -5.76 2.61 8.83
N VAL A 89 -4.55 2.57 8.27
CA VAL A 89 -4.22 3.11 6.95
C VAL A 89 -3.93 1.94 6.02
N LEU A 90 -4.83 1.70 5.06
CA LEU A 90 -4.65 0.65 4.06
C LEU A 90 -3.79 1.16 2.90
N CYS A 91 -2.72 0.43 2.58
CA CYS A 91 -1.79 0.80 1.51
C CYS A 91 -1.86 -0.17 0.32
N VAL A 92 -1.97 0.40 -0.88
CA VAL A 92 -1.72 -0.26 -2.16
C VAL A 92 -0.50 0.40 -2.79
N LEU A 93 0.47 -0.40 -3.24
CA LEU A 93 1.65 0.08 -3.93
C LEU A 93 1.47 -0.11 -5.43
N VAL A 94 1.81 0.93 -6.19
CA VAL A 94 1.73 0.91 -7.65
C VAL A 94 2.89 1.68 -8.25
N ALA A 95 3.40 1.16 -9.37
CA ALA A 95 4.12 1.88 -10.40
C ALA A 95 3.49 1.37 -11.70
N ASP A 96 2.81 2.24 -12.44
CA ASP A 96 2.01 1.95 -13.65
C ASP A 96 0.64 1.25 -13.44
N CYS A 97 0.50 0.35 -12.45
CA CYS A 97 -0.82 -0.20 -12.10
C CYS A 97 -1.81 0.88 -11.61
N VAL A 98 -3.12 0.65 -11.75
CA VAL A 98 -4.15 1.63 -11.40
C VAL A 98 -4.58 1.45 -9.94
N PRO A 99 -4.29 2.41 -9.02
CA PRO A 99 -4.79 2.33 -7.66
C PRO A 99 -6.26 2.78 -7.60
N VAL A 100 -7.05 2.08 -6.79
CA VAL A 100 -8.48 2.34 -6.57
C VAL A 100 -8.71 2.47 -5.07
N LEU A 101 -9.17 3.65 -4.65
CA LEU A 101 -9.57 3.94 -3.26
C LEU A 101 -11.09 4.13 -3.19
N LEU A 102 -11.78 3.31 -2.39
CA LEU A 102 -13.23 3.38 -2.21
C LEU A 102 -13.60 3.71 -0.76
N ASP A 103 -14.62 4.55 -0.61
CA ASP A 103 -15.34 4.82 0.65
C ASP A 103 -16.82 4.69 0.31
N PRO A 104 -17.59 3.80 0.98
CA PRO A 104 -19.01 3.66 0.73
C PRO A 104 -19.75 4.94 1.16
N PRO A 105 -20.65 5.47 0.31
CA PRO A 105 -21.48 6.60 0.69
C PRO A 105 -22.50 6.19 1.77
N GLY A 106 -22.45 6.86 2.92
CA GLY A 106 -23.56 6.90 3.88
C GLY A 106 -23.71 5.72 4.85
N ARG A 107 -23.30 5.93 6.11
CA ARG A 107 -24.15 5.99 7.32
C ARG A 107 -23.30 6.51 8.49
N ARG A 108 -23.95 7.14 9.46
CA ARG A 108 -23.34 7.68 10.71
C ARG A 108 -23.19 6.56 11.77
N SER A 109 -22.88 5.34 11.35
CA SER A 109 -22.58 4.23 12.25
C SER A 109 -21.07 4.12 12.45
N ARG A 110 -20.67 3.65 13.63
CA ARG A 110 -19.36 3.80 14.26
C ARG A 110 -18.17 3.15 13.50
N CYS A 111 -18.44 2.33 12.48
CA CYS A 111 -17.45 1.61 11.69
C CYS A 111 -17.67 1.93 10.20
N ARG A 112 -16.66 2.50 9.54
CA ARG A 112 -16.71 2.84 8.10
C ARG A 112 -15.73 1.96 7.35
N PRO A 113 -16.19 1.12 6.41
CA PRO A 113 -15.31 0.35 5.54
C PRO A 113 -14.48 1.29 4.64
N GLY A 114 -13.15 1.32 4.75
CA GLY A 114 -12.26 1.82 3.71
C GLY A 114 -11.79 0.66 2.84
N ILE A 115 -11.68 0.86 1.53
CA ILE A 115 -11.08 -0.11 0.61
C ILE A 115 -9.90 0.56 -0.10
N ALA A 116 -8.76 -0.11 -0.11
CA ALA A 116 -7.64 0.19 -0.99
C ALA A 116 -7.34 -1.04 -1.85
N GLY A 117 -7.34 -0.90 -3.17
CA GLY A 117 -7.00 -2.01 -4.07
C GLY A 117 -6.32 -1.52 -5.33
N GLY A 118 -5.53 -2.38 -5.96
CA GLY A 118 -4.95 -2.15 -7.28
C GLY A 118 -5.79 -2.87 -8.32
N ARG A 119 -6.10 -2.22 -9.45
CA ARG A 119 -6.54 -2.94 -10.65
C ARG A 119 -5.36 -3.04 -11.59
N ALA A 120 -4.96 -4.28 -11.90
CA ALA A 120 -4.07 -4.56 -13.01
C ALA A 120 -4.82 -4.27 -14.32
N SER A 121 -4.39 -3.26 -15.06
CA SER A 121 -4.76 -3.06 -16.45
C SER A 121 -3.53 -3.32 -17.32
N GLY A 122 -3.33 -4.59 -17.71
CA GLY A 122 -2.41 -4.98 -18.78
C GLY A 122 -0.98 -5.35 -18.35
N ALA A 123 -0.62 -6.61 -18.65
CA ALA A 123 0.71 -7.21 -18.74
C ALA A 123 1.57 -7.38 -17.47
N ALA A 124 1.24 -8.38 -16.64
CA ALA A 124 2.22 -9.08 -15.81
C ALA A 124 2.31 -10.56 -16.23
N SER A 125 2.91 -10.79 -17.40
CA SER A 125 3.65 -12.03 -17.67
C SER A 125 4.96 -11.64 -18.35
N CYS A 126 5.93 -11.21 -17.54
CA CYS A 126 7.33 -11.32 -17.92
C CYS A 126 7.90 -12.51 -17.14
N PRO A 127 7.90 -13.74 -17.69
CA PRO A 127 8.74 -14.79 -17.13
C PRO A 127 10.22 -14.43 -17.37
N PRO A 128 11.17 -14.82 -16.50
CA PRO A 128 12.58 -14.73 -16.85
C PRO A 128 12.85 -15.69 -18.03
N PRO A 129 13.86 -15.48 -18.91
CA PRO A 129 15.17 -14.91 -18.57
C PRO A 129 15.76 -13.93 -19.62
N TRP A 130 16.71 -13.09 -19.20
CA TRP A 130 17.76 -12.59 -20.09
C TRP A 130 19.12 -12.84 -19.43
N ARG A 131 19.75 -13.94 -19.85
CA ARG A 131 21.21 -14.06 -19.96
C ARG A 131 21.53 -13.90 -21.46
N PRO A 132 22.68 -13.28 -21.81
CA PRO A 132 22.93 -12.70 -23.14
C PRO A 132 22.82 -13.70 -24.28
#